data_AF-G0NYD4-F1
#
_entry.id   AF-G0NYD4-F1
#
_cell.length_a   1.000
_cell.length_b   1.000
_cell.length_c   1.000
_cell.angle_alpha   90.00
_cell.angle_beta   90.00
_cell.angle_gamma   90.00
#
_symmetry.space_group_name_H-M   'P 1'
#
loop_
_entity.id
_entity.type
_entity.pdbx_description
1 polymer ?
#
loop_
_entity_poly.entity_id
_entity_poly.type
_entity_poly.pdbx_seq_one_letter_code
_entity_poly.pdbx_strand_id
1 'polypeptide(L)'
;MSAEGSTENEKFLESLRSLLKVSHDHEKSTTECNFSFVFSQFIIKRLVESAIDNSRTDDSENYVEIPHEQQIEPATRVEPLKSMVEPDYVRKVIRQIDTMSSEQLKEALTKIKVSTGGNRKTLRKRVAQYYRKENALLSRKLEPVGNKTLRYFDYLIATDFECTCVEVIYDYPHEIIELPAVLIDVRDKRIISEFRTYVRPVRNPVLSDFCVDFTKIAQETVDEAPYFREALEKLYQWMRKFGLGEKKTRFAFVTDGPHDMWKFMQFQCLLSNIRMPHMFRNFINIKKTYKENFNGLVKGNGKSGIENMLDGLGLSFIGNKHSGLDDAKNIAQIVIHLMSHYELRINQKCSWTEPAAQTIKENDEELGDTADLKSIDVSRRDFQLWLRRLPLKLSSVTRREFLSEEYLDCESCDELTDEKVKERLRHTYKCDIYQIFEKNKA
;
A
#
# COMPACT_ATOMS: atom_id res chain seq x y z
N MET A 1 2.35 -12.87 52.36
CA MET A 1 1.94 -11.88 51.36
C MET A 1 3.17 -11.45 50.54
N SER A 2 4.05 -12.34 50.06
CA SER A 2 3.94 -13.42 49.05
C SER A 2 3.69 -12.94 47.61
N ALA A 3 4.78 -12.51 46.96
CA ALA A 3 5.38 -13.19 45.79
C ALA A 3 4.60 -13.32 44.47
N GLU A 4 3.80 -12.33 44.05
CA GLU A 4 3.15 -12.34 42.71
C GLU A 4 3.71 -11.33 41.70
N GLY A 5 4.53 -10.35 42.12
CA GLY A 5 5.10 -9.33 41.22
C GLY A 5 6.45 -9.66 40.55
N SER A 6 7.11 -10.76 40.95
CA SER A 6 8.44 -11.12 40.41
C SER A 6 8.38 -12.05 39.19
N THR A 7 7.32 -12.84 39.06
CA THR A 7 7.17 -13.87 38.03
C THR A 7 6.80 -13.31 36.65
N GLU A 8 6.06 -12.20 36.55
CA GLU A 8 5.78 -11.54 35.26
C GLU A 8 7.00 -10.80 34.70
N ASN A 9 7.80 -10.16 35.57
CA ASN A 9 9.05 -9.52 35.18
C ASN A 9 10.13 -10.55 34.77
N GLU A 10 10.18 -11.71 35.42
CA GLU A 10 11.05 -12.82 34.99
C GLU A 10 10.60 -13.39 33.63
N LYS A 11 9.29 -13.57 33.39
CA LYS A 11 8.77 -14.00 32.09
C LYS A 11 9.08 -13.01 30.96
N PHE A 12 9.02 -11.70 31.24
CA PHE A 12 9.39 -10.65 30.29
C PHE A 12 10.90 -10.66 29.97
N LEU A 13 11.75 -10.83 30.98
CA LEU A 13 13.20 -10.93 30.81
C LEU A 13 13.64 -12.24 30.14
N GLU A 14 12.93 -13.34 30.37
CA GLU A 14 13.17 -14.64 29.75
C GLU A 14 12.72 -14.66 28.27
N SER A 15 11.63 -13.96 27.94
CA SER A 15 11.22 -13.65 26.56
C SER A 15 12.27 -12.83 25.81
N LEU A 16 12.85 -11.80 26.47
CA LEU A 16 13.96 -11.00 25.92
C LEU A 16 15.25 -11.81 25.68
N ARG A 17 15.57 -12.78 26.55
CA ARG A 17 16.73 -13.67 26.36
C ARG A 17 16.51 -14.70 25.24
N SER A 18 15.28 -15.18 25.06
CA SER A 18 14.88 -16.04 23.94
C SER A 18 15.00 -15.33 22.58
N LEU A 19 14.65 -14.03 22.53
CA LEU A 19 14.74 -13.18 21.33
C LEU A 19 16.16 -13.00 20.78
N LEU A 20 17.18 -12.94 21.65
CA LEU A 20 18.58 -12.82 21.22
C LEU A 20 19.15 -14.13 20.64
N LYS A 21 18.64 -15.29 21.08
CA LYS A 21 19.05 -16.60 20.59
C LYS A 21 18.48 -16.89 19.19
N VAL A 22 17.20 -16.56 18.97
CA VAL A 22 16.50 -16.73 17.68
C VAL A 22 17.08 -15.81 16.60
N SER A 23 17.49 -14.59 16.96
CA SER A 23 18.17 -13.68 16.01
C SER A 23 19.54 -14.22 15.56
N HIS A 24 20.26 -14.91 16.46
CA HIS A 24 21.58 -15.46 16.15
C HIS A 24 21.51 -16.77 15.35
N ASP A 25 20.45 -17.57 15.55
CA ASP A 25 20.17 -18.79 14.79
C ASP A 25 19.61 -18.47 13.39
N HIS A 26 18.91 -17.35 13.21
CA HIS A 26 18.46 -16.87 11.90
C HIS A 26 19.63 -16.43 11.00
N GLU A 27 20.66 -15.79 11.56
CA GLU A 27 21.88 -15.41 10.81
C GLU A 27 22.74 -16.61 10.41
N LYS A 28 22.77 -17.69 11.22
CA LYS A 28 23.49 -18.94 10.88
C LYS A 28 22.77 -19.77 9.82
N SER A 29 21.44 -19.81 9.84
CA SER A 29 20.62 -20.57 8.87
C SER A 29 20.68 -20.00 7.45
N THR A 30 20.89 -18.69 7.29
CA THR A 30 21.01 -18.05 5.97
C THR A 30 22.31 -18.36 5.23
N THR A 31 23.33 -18.91 5.91
CA THR A 31 24.65 -19.19 5.32
C THR A 31 24.80 -20.63 4.82
N GLU A 32 23.94 -21.56 5.24
CA GLU A 32 24.08 -23.00 4.91
C GLU A 32 23.13 -23.50 3.81
N CYS A 33 22.16 -22.70 3.36
CA CYS A 33 21.25 -23.12 2.28
C CYS A 33 21.80 -22.76 0.88
N ASN A 34 23.00 -23.26 0.59
CA ASN A 34 23.60 -23.30 -0.73
C ASN A 34 24.12 -24.73 -0.94
N PHE A 35 23.24 -25.68 -1.23
CA PHE A 35 23.54 -26.89 -2.02
C PHE A 35 22.27 -27.75 -2.18
N SER A 36 22.08 -28.33 -3.37
CA SER A 36 20.98 -29.26 -3.78
C SER A 36 19.66 -28.56 -4.18
N PHE A 37 19.03 -28.76 -5.35
CA PHE A 37 19.06 -29.89 -6.30
C PHE A 37 18.45 -29.46 -7.66
N VAL A 38 18.86 -30.15 -8.72
CA VAL A 38 18.47 -30.02 -10.14
C VAL A 38 17.30 -30.98 -10.47
N PHE A 39 16.63 -30.77 -11.62
CA PHE A 39 15.50 -31.53 -12.21
C PHE A 39 14.10 -31.07 -11.73
N SER A 40 13.11 -30.83 -12.58
CA SER A 40 12.83 -31.44 -13.88
C SER A 40 12.01 -30.49 -14.77
N GLN A 41 12.36 -30.46 -16.05
CA GLN A 41 11.70 -29.77 -17.14
C GLN A 41 11.26 -30.86 -18.11
N PHE A 42 9.97 -31.12 -18.29
CA PHE A 42 9.39 -31.73 -19.50
C PHE A 42 7.85 -31.77 -19.38
N ILE A 43 7.18 -31.65 -20.54
CA ILE A 43 5.71 -31.70 -20.76
C ILE A 43 4.96 -30.36 -20.52
N ILE A 44 4.85 -29.55 -21.57
CA ILE A 44 3.60 -29.05 -22.20
C ILE A 44 4.06 -28.22 -23.41
N LYS A 45 4.32 -28.91 -24.52
CA LYS A 45 4.45 -28.32 -25.87
C LYS A 45 3.81 -29.29 -26.85
N ARG A 46 2.49 -29.34 -26.83
CA ARG A 46 1.60 -29.90 -27.87
C ARG A 46 0.19 -29.80 -27.33
N LEU A 47 -0.61 -28.84 -27.81
CA LEU A 47 -2.07 -28.89 -27.96
C LEU A 47 -2.72 -27.50 -28.17
N VAL A 48 -2.21 -26.66 -29.07
CA VAL A 48 -3.04 -25.57 -29.66
C VAL A 48 -2.59 -25.27 -31.09
N GLU A 49 -2.84 -26.19 -32.01
CA GLU A 49 -2.90 -25.93 -33.46
C GLU A 49 -3.89 -26.93 -34.07
N SER A 50 -5.19 -26.59 -34.09
CA SER A 50 -6.17 -27.04 -35.10
C SER A 50 -7.56 -26.53 -34.71
N ALA A 51 -8.10 -25.61 -35.52
CA ALA A 51 -9.52 -25.44 -35.88
C ALA A 51 -9.80 -23.98 -36.22
N ILE A 52 -9.39 -23.60 -37.44
CA ILE A 52 -10.08 -22.56 -38.21
C ILE A 52 -11.29 -23.27 -38.81
N ASP A 53 -12.50 -22.79 -38.52
CA ASP A 53 -13.59 -22.90 -39.49
C ASP A 53 -14.55 -21.72 -39.40
N ASN A 54 -14.97 -21.26 -40.57
CA ASN A 54 -15.76 -20.07 -40.83
C ASN A 54 -17.25 -20.37 -40.71
N SER A 55 -18.02 -19.49 -40.07
CA SER A 55 -19.40 -19.26 -40.48
C SER A 55 -19.82 -17.81 -40.19
N ARG A 56 -20.04 -17.07 -41.28
CA ARG A 56 -20.68 -15.76 -41.33
C ARG A 56 -22.15 -15.87 -40.91
N THR A 57 -22.62 -14.93 -40.11
CA THR A 57 -23.99 -14.43 -40.19
C THR A 57 -23.98 -12.91 -40.11
N ASP A 58 -24.85 -12.36 -40.92
CA ASP A 58 -25.08 -11.00 -41.35
C ASP A 58 -25.79 -10.21 -40.25
N ASP A 59 -25.32 -9.00 -39.92
CA ASP A 59 -26.10 -8.00 -39.19
C ASP A 59 -25.63 -6.61 -39.65
N SER A 60 -26.52 -5.95 -40.40
CA SER A 60 -26.34 -4.65 -41.01
C SER A 60 -26.52 -3.53 -39.98
N GLU A 61 -25.43 -2.90 -39.53
CA GLU A 61 -25.48 -1.59 -38.89
C GLU A 61 -25.00 -0.51 -39.88
N ASN A 62 -25.90 0.44 -40.17
CA ASN A 62 -25.67 1.61 -41.02
C ASN A 62 -24.51 2.47 -40.47
N TYR A 63 -23.35 2.42 -41.11
CA TYR A 63 -22.29 3.40 -40.91
C TYR A 63 -22.56 4.65 -41.75
N VAL A 64 -22.51 5.81 -41.09
CA VAL A 64 -22.51 7.12 -41.75
C VAL A 64 -21.25 7.20 -42.63
N GLU A 65 -21.40 7.30 -43.94
CA GLU A 65 -20.29 7.52 -44.86
C GLU A 65 -19.68 8.91 -44.63
N ILE A 66 -18.49 8.94 -44.04
CA ILE A 66 -17.72 10.17 -43.85
C ILE A 66 -17.12 10.58 -45.20
N PRO A 67 -17.39 11.80 -45.70
CA PRO A 67 -16.82 12.29 -46.96
C PRO A 67 -15.30 12.13 -47.00
N HIS A 68 -14.77 11.71 -48.16
CA HIS A 68 -13.34 11.41 -48.35
C HIS A 68 -12.41 12.57 -47.97
N GLU A 69 -12.88 13.81 -48.04
CA GLU A 69 -12.15 15.03 -47.66
C GLU A 69 -11.96 15.19 -46.14
N GLN A 70 -12.72 14.43 -45.32
CA GLN A 70 -12.62 14.41 -43.85
C GLN A 70 -11.90 13.15 -43.32
N GLN A 71 -11.44 12.27 -44.21
CA GLN A 71 -10.64 11.11 -43.82
C GLN A 71 -9.19 11.57 -43.57
N ILE A 72 -8.84 11.71 -42.30
CA ILE A 72 -7.45 11.94 -41.88
C ILE A 72 -6.67 10.66 -42.21
N GLU A 73 -5.62 10.76 -43.03
CA GLU A 73 -4.77 9.60 -43.29
C GLU A 73 -4.20 9.06 -41.97
N PRO A 74 -4.32 7.74 -41.71
CA PRO A 74 -3.80 7.15 -40.49
C PRO A 74 -2.30 7.41 -40.42
N ALA A 75 -1.88 8.16 -39.41
CA ALA A 75 -0.48 8.46 -39.15
C ALA A 75 0.33 7.17 -39.21
N THR A 76 1.35 7.15 -40.05
CA THR A 76 2.27 6.00 -40.17
C THR A 76 2.78 5.67 -38.78
N ARG A 77 2.46 4.47 -38.31
CA ARG A 77 2.89 3.98 -37.00
C ARG A 77 4.40 3.81 -37.03
N VAL A 78 5.13 4.84 -36.62
CA VAL A 78 6.56 4.75 -36.36
C VAL A 78 6.73 3.77 -35.19
N GLU A 79 7.33 2.61 -35.46
CA GLU A 79 7.68 1.68 -34.40
C GLU A 79 8.56 2.41 -33.37
N PRO A 80 8.28 2.30 -32.06
CA PRO A 80 9.14 2.94 -31.07
C PRO A 80 10.58 2.47 -31.25
N LEU A 81 11.53 3.40 -31.13
CA LEU A 81 12.98 3.16 -31.16
C LEU A 81 13.30 1.82 -30.49
N LYS A 82 13.92 0.91 -31.25
CA LYS A 82 14.34 -0.42 -30.78
C LYS A 82 15.15 -0.23 -29.50
N SER A 83 14.77 -0.95 -28.43
CA SER A 83 15.44 -0.88 -27.14
C SER A 83 16.95 -1.03 -27.32
N MET A 84 17.74 -0.22 -26.61
CA MET A 84 19.20 -0.22 -26.75
C MET A 84 19.85 -1.49 -26.22
N VAL A 85 19.08 -2.33 -25.52
CA VAL A 85 19.57 -3.47 -24.76
C VAL A 85 18.61 -4.64 -24.91
N GLU A 86 19.16 -5.85 -24.99
CA GLU A 86 18.38 -7.07 -25.17
C GLU A 86 17.43 -7.35 -23.98
N PRO A 87 16.22 -7.92 -24.23
CA PRO A 87 15.22 -8.18 -23.19
C PRO A 87 15.72 -8.98 -21.98
N ASP A 88 16.57 -9.99 -22.21
CA ASP A 88 17.09 -10.83 -21.13
C ASP A 88 18.10 -10.08 -20.24
N TYR A 89 18.84 -9.14 -20.82
CA TYR A 89 19.73 -8.29 -20.04
C TYR A 89 18.92 -7.29 -19.20
N VAL A 90 17.83 -6.73 -19.75
CA VAL A 90 16.91 -5.88 -18.98
C VAL A 90 16.38 -6.64 -17.74
N ARG A 91 15.91 -7.87 -17.92
CA ARG A 91 15.44 -8.73 -16.82
C ARG A 91 16.55 -9.06 -15.82
N LYS A 92 17.77 -9.31 -16.29
CA LYS A 92 18.95 -9.55 -15.43
C LYS A 92 19.25 -8.35 -14.54
N VAL A 93 19.31 -7.15 -15.11
CA VAL A 93 19.57 -5.91 -14.36
C VAL A 93 18.49 -5.70 -13.30
N ILE A 94 17.22 -5.86 -13.66
CA ILE A 94 16.10 -5.72 -12.70
C ILE A 94 16.21 -6.67 -11.51
N ARG A 95 16.59 -7.94 -11.75
CA ARG A 95 16.76 -8.93 -10.66
C ARG A 95 17.91 -8.61 -9.72
N GLN A 96 18.93 -7.89 -10.19
CA GLN A 96 20.19 -7.71 -9.46
C GLN A 96 20.40 -6.27 -8.97
N ILE A 97 19.57 -5.31 -9.40
CA ILE A 97 19.80 -3.87 -9.23
C ILE A 97 20.11 -3.44 -7.80
N ASP A 98 19.46 -4.03 -6.81
CA ASP A 98 19.67 -3.68 -5.40
C ASP A 98 20.99 -4.19 -4.84
N THR A 99 21.53 -5.26 -5.44
CA THR A 99 22.80 -5.90 -5.06
C THR A 99 23.99 -5.47 -5.94
N MET A 100 23.76 -4.65 -6.98
CA MET A 100 24.82 -4.23 -7.90
C MET A 100 25.84 -3.28 -7.25
N SER A 101 27.12 -3.51 -7.54
CA SER A 101 28.22 -2.62 -7.17
C SER A 101 28.18 -1.31 -7.96
N SER A 102 28.91 -0.29 -7.51
CA SER A 102 29.02 0.99 -8.23
C SER A 102 29.55 0.81 -9.66
N GLU A 103 30.48 -0.11 -9.87
CA GLU A 103 31.07 -0.44 -11.18
C GLU A 103 30.04 -1.11 -12.08
N GLN A 104 29.28 -2.08 -11.56
CA GLN A 104 28.21 -2.75 -12.29
C GLN A 104 27.10 -1.78 -12.69
N LEU A 105 26.74 -0.84 -11.81
CA LEU A 105 25.77 0.21 -12.13
C LEU A 105 26.29 1.13 -13.24
N LYS A 106 27.57 1.52 -13.20
CA LYS A 106 28.19 2.30 -14.28
C LYS A 106 28.19 1.53 -15.60
N GLU A 107 28.52 0.23 -15.60
CA GLU A 107 28.48 -0.62 -16.79
C GLU A 107 27.07 -0.64 -17.41
N ALA A 108 26.03 -0.83 -16.59
CA ALA A 108 24.65 -0.82 -17.05
C ALA A 108 24.22 0.52 -17.64
N LEU A 109 24.70 1.65 -17.09
CA LEU A 109 24.45 3.00 -17.62
C LEU A 109 25.21 3.26 -18.93
N THR A 110 26.43 2.77 -19.06
CA THR A 110 27.23 2.87 -20.30
C THR A 110 26.53 2.19 -21.47
N LYS A 111 25.92 1.00 -21.25
CA LYS A 111 25.21 0.26 -22.30
C LYS A 111 24.01 1.03 -22.88
N ILE A 112 23.39 1.88 -22.07
CA ILE A 112 22.26 2.73 -22.46
C ILE A 112 22.68 4.17 -22.78
N LYS A 113 23.99 4.43 -22.82
CA LYS A 113 24.60 5.75 -23.10
C LYS A 113 24.09 6.87 -22.17
N VAL A 114 23.86 6.55 -20.89
CA VAL A 114 23.47 7.51 -19.84
C VAL A 114 24.69 7.86 -18.97
N SER A 115 24.74 9.09 -18.44
CA SER A 115 25.82 9.56 -17.57
C SER A 115 26.10 8.60 -16.40
N THR A 116 27.39 8.31 -16.17
CA THR A 116 27.92 7.42 -15.12
C THR A 116 28.51 8.18 -13.91
N GLY A 117 28.29 9.50 -13.83
CA GLY A 117 28.78 10.33 -12.74
C GLY A 117 27.90 10.31 -11.50
N GLY A 118 28.47 10.55 -10.32
CA GLY A 118 27.75 10.64 -9.04
C GLY A 118 27.95 9.44 -8.12
N ASN A 119 27.33 9.51 -6.94
CA ASN A 119 27.42 8.45 -5.93
C ASN A 119 26.54 7.23 -6.30
N ARG A 120 26.72 6.12 -5.57
CA ARG A 120 26.00 4.85 -5.82
C ARG A 120 24.48 5.01 -5.85
N LYS A 121 23.91 5.85 -4.97
CA LYS A 121 22.47 6.14 -4.91
C LYS A 121 21.98 6.77 -6.21
N THR A 122 22.68 7.79 -6.71
CA THR A 122 22.36 8.45 -7.98
C THR A 122 22.49 7.50 -9.17
N LEU A 123 23.53 6.67 -9.20
CA LEU A 123 23.71 5.67 -10.25
C LEU A 123 22.58 4.63 -10.24
N ARG A 124 22.25 4.06 -9.08
CA ARG A 124 21.14 3.13 -8.90
C ARG A 124 19.84 3.72 -9.38
N LYS A 125 19.53 4.96 -8.99
CA LYS A 125 18.30 5.66 -9.41
C LYS A 125 18.19 5.77 -10.93
N ARG A 126 19.27 6.11 -11.64
CA ARG A 126 19.27 6.18 -13.11
C ARG A 126 19.08 4.80 -13.75
N VAL A 127 19.78 3.78 -13.24
CA VAL A 127 19.62 2.40 -13.72
C VAL A 127 18.17 1.95 -13.53
N ALA A 128 17.62 2.14 -12.34
CA ALA A 128 16.25 1.78 -12.01
C ALA A 128 15.25 2.45 -12.96
N GLN A 129 15.40 3.75 -13.17
CA GLN A 129 14.51 4.53 -14.03
C GLN A 129 14.45 3.99 -15.47
N TYR A 130 15.60 3.66 -16.07
CA TYR A 130 15.63 3.15 -17.44
C TYR A 130 15.15 1.70 -17.52
N TYR A 131 15.77 0.81 -16.75
CA TYR A 131 15.55 -0.62 -16.89
C TYR A 131 14.17 -1.05 -16.42
N ARG A 132 13.58 -0.40 -15.40
CA ARG A 132 12.19 -0.71 -14.98
C ARG A 132 11.19 -0.29 -16.06
N LYS A 133 11.42 0.87 -16.69
CA LYS A 133 10.61 1.34 -17.84
C LYS A 133 10.69 0.36 -19.03
N GLU A 134 11.89 -0.06 -19.40
CA GLU A 134 12.07 -1.05 -20.48
C GLU A 134 11.41 -2.39 -20.14
N ASN A 135 11.56 -2.87 -18.90
CA ASN A 135 10.95 -4.12 -18.45
C ASN A 135 9.41 -4.07 -18.51
N ALA A 136 8.81 -2.93 -18.15
CA ALA A 136 7.37 -2.72 -18.25
C ALA A 136 6.88 -2.76 -19.71
N LEU A 137 7.64 -2.20 -20.66
CA LEU A 137 7.30 -2.24 -22.09
C LEU A 137 7.42 -3.65 -22.68
N LEU A 138 8.43 -4.41 -22.26
CA LEU A 138 8.61 -5.81 -22.67
C LEU A 138 7.47 -6.70 -22.17
N SER A 139 7.07 -6.51 -20.91
CA SER A 139 5.98 -7.28 -20.29
C SER A 139 4.62 -6.98 -20.93
N ARG A 140 4.43 -5.79 -21.52
CA ARG A 140 3.19 -5.41 -22.21
C ARG A 140 2.96 -6.16 -23.53
N LYS A 141 4.02 -6.69 -24.15
CA LYS A 141 3.93 -7.40 -25.46
C LYS A 141 3.54 -8.88 -25.33
N LEU A 142 3.55 -9.46 -24.14
CA LEU A 142 3.49 -10.92 -23.94
C LEU A 142 2.09 -11.46 -23.61
N GLU A 143 1.13 -10.65 -23.16
CA GLU A 143 -0.13 -11.17 -22.61
C GLU A 143 -1.37 -10.79 -23.45
N PRO A 144 -2.12 -11.76 -24.00
CA PRO A 144 -3.43 -11.53 -24.59
C PRO A 144 -4.43 -11.02 -23.52
N VAL A 145 -5.49 -10.37 -23.97
CA VAL A 145 -6.42 -9.56 -23.16
C VAL A 145 -7.10 -10.38 -22.04
N GLY A 146 -6.90 -9.92 -20.79
CA GLY A 146 -7.51 -10.42 -19.55
C GLY A 146 -7.32 -9.41 -18.41
N ASN A 147 -7.71 -9.77 -17.17
CA ASN A 147 -7.63 -8.90 -15.97
C ASN A 147 -6.27 -8.18 -15.87
N LYS A 148 -6.24 -6.87 -16.15
CA LYS A 148 -5.01 -6.06 -16.20
C LYS A 148 -4.28 -6.05 -14.85
N THR A 149 -5.02 -6.18 -13.75
CA THR A 149 -4.51 -6.22 -12.38
C THR A 149 -3.62 -7.44 -12.13
N LEU A 150 -3.94 -8.59 -12.75
CA LEU A 150 -3.20 -9.87 -12.61
C LEU A 150 -1.73 -9.76 -13.08
N ARG A 151 -1.43 -8.77 -13.92
CA ARG A 151 -0.06 -8.47 -14.38
C ARG A 151 0.84 -8.03 -13.25
N TYR A 152 0.29 -7.48 -12.16
CA TYR A 152 1.04 -6.86 -11.08
C TYR A 152 0.83 -7.54 -9.73
N PHE A 153 -0.35 -8.11 -9.50
CA PHE A 153 -0.72 -8.73 -8.23
C PHE A 153 -1.32 -10.11 -8.46
N ASP A 154 -0.89 -11.06 -7.63
CA ASP A 154 -1.53 -12.37 -7.51
C ASP A 154 -2.69 -12.29 -6.51
N TYR A 155 -2.51 -11.49 -5.45
CA TYR A 155 -3.52 -11.25 -4.42
C TYR A 155 -3.72 -9.78 -4.09
N LEU A 156 -4.90 -9.42 -3.61
CA LEU A 156 -5.19 -8.12 -2.99
C LEU A 156 -5.74 -8.34 -1.58
N ILE A 157 -5.45 -7.41 -0.66
CA ILE A 157 -5.95 -7.45 0.71
C ILE A 157 -6.79 -6.20 0.96
N ALA A 158 -8.11 -6.34 1.03
CA ALA A 158 -8.98 -5.27 1.45
C ALA A 158 -8.95 -5.13 2.97
N THR A 159 -8.87 -3.91 3.50
CA THR A 159 -8.82 -3.63 4.93
C THR A 159 -9.46 -2.28 5.24
N ASP A 160 -10.09 -2.21 6.42
CA ASP A 160 -10.72 -1.01 6.96
C ASP A 160 -10.56 -1.06 8.50
N PHE A 161 -9.77 -0.16 9.07
CA PHE A 161 -9.44 -0.21 10.50
C PHE A 161 -10.46 0.57 11.32
N GLU A 162 -11.02 -0.06 12.34
CA GLU A 162 -11.73 0.69 13.39
C GLU A 162 -10.74 1.16 14.45
N CYS A 163 -10.94 2.38 14.92
CA CYS A 163 -10.09 3.03 15.90
C CYS A 163 -10.90 3.63 17.04
N THR A 164 -10.30 3.75 18.22
CA THR A 164 -10.85 4.57 19.31
C THR A 164 -11.20 5.97 18.77
N CYS A 165 -12.38 6.49 19.07
CA CYS A 165 -12.82 7.80 18.61
C CYS A 165 -13.70 8.51 19.64
N VAL A 166 -13.89 9.81 19.41
CA VAL A 166 -14.79 10.69 20.18
C VAL A 166 -15.43 11.68 19.21
N GLU A 167 -16.56 12.24 19.58
CA GLU A 167 -17.40 13.03 18.66
C GLU A 167 -16.77 14.35 18.18
N VAL A 168 -15.98 15.05 19.02
CA VAL A 168 -15.63 16.47 18.77
C VAL A 168 -14.11 16.79 18.80
N ILE A 169 -13.22 15.83 19.04
CA ILE A 169 -11.78 16.11 19.23
C ILE A 169 -10.97 15.86 17.94
N TYR A 170 -10.42 16.95 17.37
CA TYR A 170 -9.65 16.96 16.11
C TYR A 170 -8.24 16.36 16.22
N ASP A 171 -7.69 16.28 17.43
CA ASP A 171 -6.34 15.79 17.69
C ASP A 171 -6.35 14.55 18.60
N TYR A 172 -7.42 13.76 18.49
CA TYR A 172 -7.60 12.58 19.29
C TYR A 172 -6.53 11.52 18.94
N PRO A 173 -5.82 10.96 19.93
CA PRO A 173 -4.80 9.95 19.68
C PRO A 173 -5.46 8.59 19.43
N HIS A 174 -5.97 8.42 18.21
CA HIS A 174 -6.63 7.20 17.75
C HIS A 174 -5.73 5.97 17.90
N GLU A 175 -6.25 4.92 18.54
CA GLU A 175 -5.64 3.59 18.60
C GLU A 175 -6.50 2.62 17.79
N ILE A 176 -5.88 1.75 16.99
CA ILE A 176 -6.58 0.69 16.27
C ILE A 176 -7.21 -0.26 17.30
N ILE A 177 -8.51 -0.55 17.15
CA ILE A 177 -9.29 -1.48 17.98
C ILE A 177 -9.88 -2.65 17.19
N GLU A 178 -9.97 -2.54 15.86
CA GLU A 178 -10.22 -3.67 14.97
C GLU A 178 -9.21 -3.69 13.82
N LEU A 179 -8.60 -4.86 13.60
CA LEU A 179 -7.64 -5.12 12.54
C LEU A 179 -8.17 -6.24 11.62
N PRO A 180 -8.99 -5.92 10.61
CA PRO A 180 -9.50 -6.88 9.65
C PRO A 180 -8.62 -6.97 8.40
N ALA A 181 -8.73 -8.07 7.67
CA ALA A 181 -8.15 -8.23 6.34
C ALA A 181 -8.94 -9.25 5.51
N VAL A 182 -9.28 -8.91 4.28
CA VAL A 182 -10.01 -9.79 3.34
C VAL A 182 -9.11 -10.07 2.14
N LEU A 183 -8.75 -11.33 1.95
CA LEU A 183 -7.87 -11.78 0.87
C LEU A 183 -8.66 -12.09 -0.39
N ILE A 184 -8.25 -11.46 -1.49
CA ILE A 184 -8.87 -11.58 -2.81
C ILE A 184 -7.86 -12.24 -3.74
N ASP A 185 -8.25 -13.34 -4.37
CA ASP A 185 -7.51 -13.94 -5.47
C ASP A 185 -7.79 -13.15 -6.76
N VAL A 186 -6.74 -12.58 -7.37
CA VAL A 186 -6.88 -11.71 -8.56
C VAL A 186 -7.17 -12.51 -9.83
N ARG A 187 -6.73 -13.77 -9.89
CA ARG A 187 -6.96 -14.66 -11.04
C ARG A 187 -8.41 -15.12 -11.04
N ASP A 188 -8.87 -15.65 -9.92
CA ASP A 188 -10.22 -16.20 -9.75
C ASP A 188 -11.27 -15.12 -9.47
N LYS A 189 -10.83 -13.90 -9.13
CA LYS A 189 -11.68 -12.75 -8.78
C LYS A 189 -12.67 -13.06 -7.66
N ARG A 190 -12.21 -13.71 -6.60
CA ARG A 190 -13.03 -14.11 -5.45
C ARG A 190 -12.31 -13.89 -4.14
N ILE A 191 -13.09 -13.70 -3.09
CA ILE A 191 -12.59 -13.73 -1.71
C ILE A 191 -12.20 -15.18 -1.40
N ILE A 192 -10.99 -15.38 -0.86
CA ILE A 192 -10.47 -16.71 -0.51
C ILE A 192 -10.16 -16.87 0.97
N SER A 193 -10.05 -15.77 1.72
CA SER A 193 -9.84 -15.83 3.17
C SER A 193 -10.20 -14.50 3.83
N GLU A 194 -10.54 -14.58 5.10
CA GLU A 194 -10.86 -13.46 5.96
C GLU A 194 -10.05 -13.59 7.24
N PHE A 195 -9.60 -12.46 7.76
CA PHE A 195 -8.90 -12.33 9.03
C PHE A 195 -9.54 -11.20 9.82
N ARG A 196 -9.71 -11.43 11.12
CA ARG A 196 -10.18 -10.43 12.06
C ARG A 196 -9.47 -10.65 13.39
N THR A 197 -8.93 -9.59 13.97
CA THR A 197 -8.58 -9.54 15.38
C THR A 197 -8.97 -8.18 15.91
N TYR A 198 -9.53 -8.15 17.12
CA TYR A 198 -9.60 -6.91 17.86
C TYR A 198 -8.24 -6.58 18.46
N VAL A 199 -8.09 -5.35 18.92
CA VAL A 199 -6.86 -4.82 19.49
C VAL A 199 -7.18 -4.05 20.76
N ARG A 200 -6.43 -4.32 21.83
CA ARG A 200 -6.57 -3.63 23.10
C ARG A 200 -5.85 -2.27 23.07
N PRO A 201 -6.56 -1.14 23.20
CA PRO A 201 -5.94 0.17 23.30
C PRO A 201 -5.26 0.34 24.67
N VAL A 202 -4.15 1.08 24.70
CA VAL A 202 -3.35 1.32 25.91
C VAL A 202 -3.51 2.76 26.39
N ARG A 203 -3.61 3.73 25.48
CA ARG A 203 -3.69 5.15 25.81
C ARG A 203 -5.10 5.56 26.21
N ASN A 204 -6.10 5.05 25.51
CA ASN A 204 -7.52 5.23 25.81
C ASN A 204 -8.18 3.85 25.97
N PRO A 205 -7.91 3.13 27.08
CA PRO A 205 -8.39 1.75 27.26
C PRO A 205 -9.91 1.65 27.37
N VAL A 206 -10.58 2.72 27.83
CA VAL A 206 -12.04 2.81 27.93
C VAL A 206 -12.57 3.50 26.67
N LEU A 207 -13.38 2.77 25.89
CA LEU A 207 -14.06 3.28 24.71
C LEU A 207 -15.12 4.31 25.14
N SER A 208 -15.25 5.38 24.35
CA SER A 208 -16.34 6.33 24.54
C SER A 208 -17.67 5.74 24.08
N ASP A 209 -18.80 6.20 24.64
CA ASP A 209 -20.13 5.79 24.19
C ASP A 209 -20.31 6.00 22.68
N PHE A 210 -19.83 7.14 22.17
CA PHE A 210 -19.81 7.42 20.73
C PHE A 210 -19.04 6.36 19.94
N CYS A 211 -17.87 5.92 20.41
CA CYS A 211 -17.06 4.91 19.74
C CYS A 211 -17.76 3.55 19.71
N VAL A 212 -18.36 3.15 20.83
CA VAL A 212 -19.15 1.92 20.93
C VAL A 212 -20.37 1.99 20.01
N ASP A 213 -21.09 3.11 20.00
CA ASP A 213 -22.26 3.30 19.14
C ASP A 213 -21.89 3.38 17.66
N PHE A 214 -20.74 3.95 17.33
CA PHE A 214 -20.28 4.08 15.96
C PHE A 214 -19.79 2.73 15.42
N THR A 215 -18.85 2.08 16.11
CA THR A 215 -18.17 0.85 15.65
C THR A 215 -18.91 -0.45 16.00
N LYS A 216 -19.85 -0.38 16.95
CA LYS A 216 -20.53 -1.54 17.55
C LYS A 216 -19.59 -2.52 18.27
N ILE A 217 -18.39 -2.09 18.62
CA ILE A 217 -17.43 -2.88 19.40
C ILE A 217 -17.69 -2.64 20.89
N ALA A 218 -17.98 -3.70 21.63
CA ALA A 218 -18.20 -3.63 23.06
C ALA A 218 -16.87 -3.49 23.84
N GLN A 219 -16.91 -2.88 25.02
CA GLN A 219 -15.72 -2.68 25.85
C GLN A 219 -15.04 -4.00 26.21
N GLU A 220 -15.83 -5.02 26.55
CA GLU A 220 -15.32 -6.35 26.92
C GLU A 220 -14.53 -6.99 25.76
N THR A 221 -14.90 -6.66 24.52
CA THR A 221 -14.22 -7.17 23.32
C THR A 221 -12.80 -6.63 23.20
N VAL A 222 -12.59 -5.34 23.48
CA VAL A 222 -11.23 -4.76 23.47
C VAL A 222 -10.45 -5.11 24.73
N ASP A 223 -11.13 -5.38 25.84
CA ASP A 223 -10.50 -5.85 27.07
C ASP A 223 -9.93 -7.27 26.92
N GLU A 224 -10.59 -8.17 26.21
CA GLU A 224 -10.07 -9.52 25.98
C GLU A 224 -9.08 -9.59 24.79
N ALA A 225 -8.91 -8.49 24.06
CA ALA A 225 -8.10 -8.45 22.85
C ALA A 225 -6.58 -8.47 23.11
N PRO A 226 -5.78 -8.98 22.16
CA PRO A 226 -4.33 -8.83 22.19
C PRO A 226 -3.90 -7.37 22.03
N TYR A 227 -2.68 -7.05 22.47
CA TYR A 227 -2.09 -5.75 22.15
C TYR A 227 -1.70 -5.67 20.67
N PHE A 228 -1.54 -4.45 20.15
CA PHE A 228 -1.32 -4.22 18.71
C PHE A 228 -0.15 -5.03 18.12
N ARG A 229 0.96 -5.19 18.86
CA ARG A 229 2.11 -5.97 18.37
C ARG A 229 1.76 -7.43 18.10
N GLU A 230 0.97 -8.02 18.98
CA GLU A 230 0.52 -9.41 18.88
C GLU A 230 -0.56 -9.55 17.80
N ALA A 231 -1.47 -8.58 17.69
CA ALA A 231 -2.45 -8.50 16.61
C ALA A 231 -1.77 -8.43 15.23
N LEU A 232 -0.71 -7.64 15.10
CA LEU A 232 0.09 -7.52 13.88
C LEU A 232 0.81 -8.84 13.56
N GLU A 233 1.35 -9.54 14.56
CA GLU A 233 1.96 -10.86 14.38
C GLU A 233 0.92 -11.89 13.90
N LYS A 234 -0.30 -11.87 14.45
CA LYS A 234 -1.42 -12.71 13.97
C LYS A 234 -1.76 -12.43 12.50
N LEU A 235 -1.77 -11.15 12.09
CA LEU A 235 -1.95 -10.78 10.68
C LEU A 235 -0.84 -11.36 9.80
N TYR A 236 0.43 -11.26 10.23
CA TYR A 236 1.54 -11.86 9.49
C TYR A 236 1.46 -13.38 9.40
N GLN A 237 1.07 -14.06 10.48
CA GLN A 237 0.88 -15.51 10.45
C GLN A 237 -0.24 -15.90 9.48
N TRP A 238 -1.34 -15.14 9.44
CA TRP A 238 -2.39 -15.34 8.45
C TRP A 238 -1.87 -15.10 7.02
N MET A 239 -1.13 -14.02 6.78
CA MET A 239 -0.54 -13.71 5.47
C MET A 239 0.40 -14.81 4.96
N ARG A 240 1.25 -15.36 5.84
CA ARG A 240 2.20 -16.43 5.49
C ARG A 240 1.53 -17.71 5.00
N LYS A 241 0.31 -18.02 5.45
CA LYS A 241 -0.45 -19.19 4.97
C LYS A 241 -0.70 -19.16 3.45
N PHE A 242 -0.66 -17.96 2.85
CA PHE A 242 -0.86 -17.73 1.43
C PHE A 242 0.44 -17.32 0.71
N GLY A 243 1.60 -17.48 1.35
CA GLY A 243 2.90 -17.09 0.80
C GLY A 243 3.07 -15.58 0.62
N LEU A 244 2.24 -14.76 1.27
CA LEU A 244 2.30 -13.30 1.17
C LEU A 244 3.49 -12.78 1.97
N GLY A 245 4.36 -12.01 1.32
CA GLY A 245 5.64 -11.56 1.89
C GLY A 245 6.84 -12.39 1.43
N GLU A 246 6.62 -13.48 0.70
CA GLU A 246 7.68 -14.24 0.03
C GLU A 246 8.02 -13.65 -1.35
N LYS A 247 9.26 -13.87 -1.84
CA LYS A 247 9.77 -13.24 -3.09
C LYS A 247 8.96 -13.54 -4.36
N LYS A 248 8.09 -14.56 -4.34
CA LYS A 248 7.35 -15.03 -5.53
C LYS A 248 5.88 -14.61 -5.56
N THR A 249 5.34 -14.06 -4.47
CA THR A 249 3.91 -13.76 -4.36
C THR A 249 3.70 -12.25 -4.31
N ARG A 250 3.00 -11.70 -5.29
CA ARG A 250 2.79 -10.26 -5.42
C ARG A 250 1.44 -9.89 -4.86
N PHE A 251 1.42 -8.90 -3.96
CA PHE A 251 0.18 -8.44 -3.36
C PHE A 251 0.19 -6.94 -3.06
N ALA A 252 -0.99 -6.38 -2.79
CA ALA A 252 -1.16 -5.03 -2.32
C ALA A 252 -2.35 -4.90 -1.37
N PHE A 253 -2.27 -3.95 -0.44
CA PHE A 253 -3.42 -3.54 0.37
C PHE A 253 -4.34 -2.60 -0.41
N VAL A 254 -5.64 -2.71 -0.15
CA VAL A 254 -6.70 -1.88 -0.71
C VAL A 254 -7.55 -1.30 0.41
N THR A 255 -7.81 0.01 0.35
CA THR A 255 -8.52 0.75 1.41
C THR A 255 -9.54 1.73 0.83
N ASP A 256 -10.54 2.12 1.62
CA ASP A 256 -11.55 3.13 1.28
C ASP A 256 -11.07 4.57 1.56
N GLY A 257 -9.88 4.91 1.07
CA GLY A 257 -9.26 6.21 1.34
C GLY A 257 -7.84 6.09 1.87
N PRO A 258 -7.22 7.21 2.25
CA PRO A 258 -5.85 7.19 2.75
C PRO A 258 -5.74 6.88 4.25
N HIS A 259 -6.81 7.04 5.04
CA HIS A 259 -6.71 7.13 6.50
C HIS A 259 -6.17 5.84 7.15
N ASP A 260 -6.61 4.66 6.73
CA ASP A 260 -6.16 3.38 7.28
C ASP A 260 -4.65 3.23 7.28
N MET A 261 -4.04 3.42 6.11
CA MET A 261 -2.60 3.22 5.94
C MET A 261 -1.81 4.46 6.37
N TRP A 262 -2.19 5.63 5.88
CA TRP A 262 -1.41 6.83 6.11
C TRP A 262 -1.59 7.40 7.52
N LYS A 263 -2.79 7.41 8.09
CA LYS A 263 -3.05 7.95 9.43
C LYS A 263 -2.96 6.86 10.49
N PHE A 264 -3.88 5.89 10.49
CA PHE A 264 -4.08 4.96 11.61
C PHE A 264 -2.94 3.95 11.77
N MET A 265 -2.58 3.20 10.73
CA MET A 265 -1.46 2.25 10.78
C MET A 265 -0.14 2.94 11.11
N GLN A 266 0.13 4.09 10.48
CA GLN A 266 1.34 4.86 10.77
C GLN A 266 1.39 5.30 12.24
N PHE A 267 0.31 5.90 12.73
CA PHE A 267 0.25 6.41 14.10
C PHE A 267 0.29 5.29 15.14
N GLN A 268 -0.43 4.20 14.91
CA GLN A 268 -0.39 3.01 15.77
C GLN A 268 1.01 2.38 15.83
N CYS A 269 1.73 2.34 14.71
CA CYS A 269 3.13 1.93 14.68
C CYS A 269 4.00 2.84 15.56
N LEU A 270 3.79 4.16 15.52
CA LEU A 270 4.51 5.11 16.38
C LEU A 270 4.20 4.88 17.86
N LEU A 271 2.92 4.77 18.24
CA LEU A 271 2.49 4.46 19.61
C LEU A 271 3.09 3.15 20.12
N SER A 272 3.16 2.16 19.24
CA SER A 272 3.68 0.83 19.57
C SER A 272 5.20 0.75 19.48
N ASN A 273 5.92 1.85 19.17
CA ASN A 273 7.36 1.88 18.93
C ASN A 273 7.84 0.84 17.88
N ILE A 274 7.12 0.76 16.77
CA ILE A 274 7.42 -0.08 15.61
C ILE A 274 7.63 0.83 14.40
N ARG A 275 8.67 0.53 13.59
CA ARG A 275 8.80 1.16 12.28
C ARG A 275 7.70 0.64 11.37
N MET A 276 6.87 1.53 10.82
CA MET A 276 5.82 1.16 9.86
C MET A 276 6.39 0.29 8.73
N PRO A 277 5.97 -0.99 8.62
CA PRO A 277 6.43 -1.93 7.61
C PRO A 277 6.21 -1.44 6.18
N HIS A 278 7.11 -1.79 5.27
CA HIS A 278 7.07 -1.32 3.88
C HIS A 278 5.79 -1.69 3.13
N MET A 279 5.23 -2.87 3.41
CA MET A 279 4.01 -3.35 2.77
C MET A 279 2.80 -2.45 3.02
N PHE A 280 2.77 -1.69 4.13
CA PHE A 280 1.68 -0.78 4.45
C PHE A 280 1.91 0.64 3.88
N ARG A 281 3.10 0.93 3.34
CA ARG A 281 3.44 2.27 2.85
C ARG A 281 2.95 2.53 1.43
N ASN A 282 2.56 1.50 0.69
CA ASN A 282 2.12 1.59 -0.69
C ASN A 282 0.80 0.82 -0.80
N PHE A 283 -0.27 1.50 -1.20
CA PHE A 283 -1.61 0.92 -1.20
C PHE A 283 -2.47 1.43 -2.35
N ILE A 284 -3.54 0.69 -2.60
CA ILE A 284 -4.57 1.03 -3.57
C ILE A 284 -5.71 1.73 -2.82
N ASN A 285 -5.87 3.03 -3.01
CA ASN A 285 -7.07 3.72 -2.58
C ASN A 285 -8.17 3.50 -3.61
N ILE A 286 -9.18 2.72 -3.24
CA ILE A 286 -10.23 2.31 -4.17
C ILE A 286 -11.14 3.48 -4.57
N LYS A 287 -11.38 4.46 -3.67
CA LYS A 287 -12.13 5.68 -3.99
C LYS A 287 -11.50 6.45 -5.14
N LYS A 288 -10.17 6.52 -5.17
CA LYS A 288 -9.46 7.23 -6.24
C LYS A 288 -9.63 6.51 -7.57
N THR A 289 -9.45 5.20 -7.58
CA THR A 289 -9.69 4.39 -8.78
C THR A 289 -11.13 4.49 -9.24
N TYR A 290 -12.10 4.46 -8.34
CA TYR A 290 -13.52 4.64 -8.66
C TYR A 290 -13.77 6.01 -9.32
N LYS A 291 -13.34 7.10 -8.67
CA LYS A 291 -13.52 8.47 -9.20
C LYS A 291 -12.85 8.72 -10.56
N GLU A 292 -11.76 8.02 -10.86
CA GLU A 292 -11.07 8.11 -12.16
C GLU A 292 -11.90 7.48 -13.29
N ASN A 293 -12.79 6.52 -12.98
CA ASN A 293 -13.54 5.74 -13.97
C ASN A 293 -15.05 6.02 -13.98
N PHE A 294 -15.58 6.56 -12.89
CA PHE A 294 -16.97 6.96 -12.69
C PHE A 294 -16.95 8.43 -12.30
N ASN A 295 -17.76 9.28 -12.95
CA ASN A 295 -17.77 10.76 -12.92
C ASN A 295 -17.84 11.39 -11.50
N GLY A 296 -16.84 11.15 -10.66
CA GLY A 296 -16.83 11.46 -9.24
C GLY A 296 -17.56 10.46 -8.34
N LEU A 297 -17.55 10.77 -7.03
CA LEU A 297 -18.45 10.17 -6.04
C LEU A 297 -19.56 11.17 -5.75
N VAL A 298 -20.78 10.67 -5.60
CA VAL A 298 -21.90 11.45 -5.05
C VAL A 298 -21.51 11.90 -3.63
N LYS A 299 -21.80 13.16 -3.29
CA LYS A 299 -21.52 13.75 -1.99
C LYS A 299 -22.80 14.37 -1.42
N GLY A 300 -22.88 14.47 -0.09
CA GLY A 300 -23.97 15.19 0.59
C GLY A 300 -25.30 14.42 0.67
N ASN A 301 -25.30 13.12 0.38
CA ASN A 301 -26.48 12.26 0.43
C ASN A 301 -26.57 11.41 1.72
N GLY A 302 -25.72 11.67 2.71
CA GLY A 302 -25.67 10.92 3.97
C GLY A 302 -25.11 9.50 3.88
N LYS A 303 -24.64 9.07 2.69
CA LYS A 303 -24.02 7.76 2.48
C LYS A 303 -22.50 7.82 2.61
N SER A 304 -21.91 6.75 3.12
CA SER A 304 -20.46 6.56 3.18
C SER A 304 -19.84 6.44 1.78
N GLY A 305 -18.51 6.48 1.71
CA GLY A 305 -17.78 6.28 0.46
C GLY A 305 -18.03 4.90 -0.16
N ILE A 306 -17.99 3.85 0.68
CA ILE A 306 -18.27 2.47 0.30
C ILE A 306 -19.68 2.36 -0.29
N GLU A 307 -20.69 2.86 0.42
CA GLU A 307 -22.08 2.82 -0.05
C GLU A 307 -22.27 3.52 -1.39
N ASN A 308 -21.70 4.72 -1.56
CA ASN A 308 -21.79 5.45 -2.82
C ASN A 308 -21.13 4.69 -4.00
N MET A 309 -20.04 3.97 -3.74
CA MET A 309 -19.41 3.12 -4.75
C MET A 309 -20.26 1.89 -5.05
N LEU A 310 -20.81 1.22 -4.04
CA LEU A 310 -21.68 0.07 -4.24
C LEU A 310 -22.93 0.43 -5.04
N ASP A 311 -23.61 1.52 -4.68
CA ASP A 311 -24.80 2.01 -5.39
C ASP A 311 -24.50 2.25 -6.88
N GLY A 312 -23.39 2.93 -7.18
CA GLY A 312 -23.00 3.22 -8.56
C GLY A 312 -22.55 2.01 -9.36
N LEU A 313 -22.25 0.88 -8.69
CA LEU A 313 -21.98 -0.41 -9.30
C LEU A 313 -23.21 -1.34 -9.33
N GLY A 314 -24.36 -0.89 -8.81
CA GLY A 314 -25.56 -1.72 -8.68
C GLY A 314 -25.43 -2.85 -7.66
N LEU A 315 -24.54 -2.68 -6.66
CA LEU A 315 -24.30 -3.63 -5.57
C LEU A 315 -24.96 -3.14 -4.27
N SER A 316 -25.17 -4.06 -3.33
CA SER A 316 -25.72 -3.75 -2.01
C SER A 316 -24.68 -3.95 -0.92
N PHE A 317 -24.75 -3.14 0.14
CA PHE A 317 -23.88 -3.31 1.31
C PHE A 317 -24.24 -4.59 2.05
N ILE A 318 -23.24 -5.39 2.41
CA ILE A 318 -23.39 -6.64 3.16
C ILE A 318 -22.82 -6.47 4.56
N GLY A 319 -23.60 -6.83 5.59
CA GLY A 319 -23.16 -6.77 6.98
C GLY A 319 -23.50 -5.43 7.66
N ASN A 320 -22.76 -5.09 8.71
CA ASN A 320 -22.98 -3.88 9.49
C ASN A 320 -22.00 -2.78 9.08
N LYS A 321 -22.48 -1.54 8.99
CA LYS A 321 -21.61 -0.38 8.73
C LYS A 321 -20.73 -0.14 9.96
N HIS A 322 -19.49 0.27 9.73
CA HIS A 322 -18.50 0.55 10.79
C HIS A 322 -18.09 -0.70 11.59
N SER A 323 -18.33 -1.87 10.99
CA SER A 323 -17.69 -3.14 11.37
C SER A 323 -16.55 -3.32 10.37
N GLY A 324 -15.31 -3.17 10.82
CA GLY A 324 -14.17 -3.09 9.90
C GLY A 324 -14.07 -4.33 8.98
N LEU A 325 -14.42 -5.52 9.46
CA LEU A 325 -14.47 -6.72 8.61
C LEU A 325 -15.56 -6.62 7.53
N ASP A 326 -16.76 -6.14 7.86
CA ASP A 326 -17.86 -6.01 6.91
C ASP A 326 -17.55 -4.91 5.88
N ASP A 327 -16.98 -3.78 6.32
CA ASP A 327 -16.50 -2.73 5.42
C ASP A 327 -15.40 -3.25 4.49
N ALA A 328 -14.43 -4.02 5.00
CA ALA A 328 -13.41 -4.68 4.17
C ALA A 328 -14.00 -5.68 3.15
N LYS A 329 -15.07 -6.41 3.49
CA LYS A 329 -15.79 -7.28 2.54
C LYS A 329 -16.46 -6.48 1.43
N ASN A 330 -17.07 -5.35 1.76
CA ASN A 330 -17.69 -4.47 0.77
C ASN A 330 -16.64 -3.80 -0.13
N ILE A 331 -15.49 -3.39 0.42
CA ILE A 331 -14.32 -2.99 -0.38
C ILE A 331 -13.90 -4.11 -1.32
N ALA A 332 -13.85 -5.36 -0.84
CA ALA A 332 -13.51 -6.52 -1.67
C ALA A 332 -14.51 -6.75 -2.83
N GLN A 333 -15.81 -6.57 -2.59
CA GLN A 333 -16.83 -6.62 -3.64
C GLN A 333 -16.59 -5.56 -4.72
N ILE A 334 -16.33 -4.31 -4.31
CA ILE A 334 -16.00 -3.20 -5.22
C ILE A 334 -14.74 -3.55 -6.03
N VAL A 335 -13.71 -4.07 -5.37
CA VAL A 335 -12.45 -4.48 -6.00
C VAL A 335 -12.67 -5.56 -7.07
N ILE A 336 -13.44 -6.60 -6.76
CA ILE A 336 -13.77 -7.70 -7.68
C ILE A 336 -14.55 -7.19 -8.90
N HIS A 337 -15.50 -6.29 -8.68
CA HIS A 337 -16.26 -5.68 -9.78
C HIS A 337 -15.35 -4.80 -10.66
N LEU A 338 -14.59 -3.89 -10.05
CA LEU A 338 -13.73 -2.96 -10.79
C LEU A 338 -12.62 -3.67 -11.57
N MET A 339 -11.99 -4.72 -11.03
CA MET A 339 -10.92 -5.44 -11.72
C MET A 339 -11.36 -6.17 -12.99
N SER A 340 -12.67 -6.35 -13.19
CA SER A 340 -13.21 -6.93 -14.43
C SER A 340 -13.12 -5.97 -15.60
N HIS A 341 -13.08 -4.67 -15.36
CA HIS A 341 -13.11 -3.63 -16.40
C HIS A 341 -11.88 -2.70 -16.35
N TYR A 342 -11.29 -2.53 -15.18
CA TYR A 342 -10.26 -1.54 -14.90
C TYR A 342 -8.99 -2.19 -14.31
N GLU A 343 -7.86 -1.50 -14.49
CA GLU A 343 -6.59 -1.91 -13.88
C GLU A 343 -6.49 -1.29 -12.48
N LEU A 344 -6.44 -2.14 -11.45
CA LEU A 344 -6.12 -1.69 -10.10
C LEU A 344 -4.60 -1.65 -9.94
N ARG A 345 -4.09 -0.54 -9.41
CA ARG A 345 -2.66 -0.26 -9.24
C ARG A 345 -2.42 0.49 -7.93
N ILE A 346 -1.20 0.40 -7.39
CA ILE A 346 -0.79 1.31 -6.31
C ILE A 346 -0.95 2.74 -6.83
N ASN A 347 -1.77 3.52 -6.13
CA ASN A 347 -2.11 4.89 -6.51
C ASN A 347 -1.85 5.90 -5.37
N GLN A 348 -1.41 5.42 -4.20
CA GLN A 348 -0.95 6.22 -3.07
C GLN A 348 0.25 5.58 -2.38
N LYS A 349 1.13 6.43 -1.84
CA LYS A 349 2.28 6.02 -1.03
C LYS A 349 2.52 6.94 0.16
N CYS A 350 3.17 6.39 1.18
CA CYS A 350 3.68 7.07 2.37
C CYS A 350 5.21 7.06 2.33
N SER A 351 5.81 8.23 2.10
CA SER A 351 7.26 8.37 2.02
C SER A 351 7.76 9.44 2.98
N TRP A 352 8.98 9.26 3.46
CA TRP A 352 9.72 10.38 4.01
C TRP A 352 9.97 11.38 2.88
N THR A 353 9.73 12.65 3.18
CA THR A 353 10.22 13.77 2.40
C THR A 353 11.03 14.60 3.39
N GLU A 354 12.26 14.96 3.04
CA GLU A 354 12.93 16.02 3.78
C GLU A 354 11.96 17.21 3.87
N PRO A 355 11.92 17.95 4.98
CA PRO A 355 11.35 19.28 4.99
C PRO A 355 12.27 20.19 4.15
N ALA A 356 12.42 19.88 2.87
CA ALA A 356 12.87 20.83 1.87
C ALA A 356 11.89 21.98 2.01
N ALA A 357 12.41 23.17 2.33
CA ALA A 357 11.73 24.45 2.43
C ALA A 357 10.44 24.48 1.59
N GLN A 358 9.38 23.90 2.13
CA GLN A 358 8.06 24.38 1.85
C GLN A 358 8.12 25.71 2.58
N THR A 359 8.53 26.74 1.83
CA THR A 359 7.66 27.91 1.73
C THR A 359 6.27 27.35 1.47
N ILE A 360 5.61 26.89 2.54
CA ILE A 360 4.26 27.30 2.82
C ILE A 360 4.39 28.79 2.55
N LYS A 361 3.89 29.26 1.41
CA LYS A 361 3.69 30.68 1.25
C LYS A 361 2.93 31.05 2.50
N GLU A 362 3.59 31.81 3.37
CA GLU A 362 2.96 32.59 4.42
C GLU A 362 2.02 33.57 3.68
N ASN A 363 0.93 33.03 3.16
CA ASN A 363 -0.30 33.76 2.92
C ASN A 363 -1.24 33.45 4.10
N ASP A 364 -0.66 33.19 5.28
CA ASP A 364 -1.32 33.06 6.59
C ASP A 364 -1.41 34.45 7.27
N GLU A 365 -1.65 35.52 6.51
CA GLU A 365 -2.02 36.84 7.04
C GLU A 365 -3.51 37.20 6.83
N GLU A 366 -4.34 36.27 6.37
CA GLU A 366 -5.81 36.47 6.35
C GLU A 366 -6.58 35.24 6.86
N LEU A 367 -6.28 34.83 8.08
CA LEU A 367 -7.33 34.30 8.97
C LEU A 367 -7.04 34.85 10.36
N GLY A 368 -7.26 36.15 10.51
CA GLY A 368 -7.42 36.76 11.82
C GLY A 368 -8.49 36.04 12.63
N ASP A 369 -8.45 36.24 13.94
CA ASP A 369 -9.35 35.73 14.99
C ASP A 369 -10.86 36.10 14.80
N THR A 370 -11.34 36.26 13.57
CA THR A 370 -12.69 36.69 13.23
C THR A 370 -13.33 35.90 12.08
N ALA A 371 -12.75 34.80 11.62
CA ALA A 371 -13.42 33.91 10.67
C ALA A 371 -14.42 32.99 11.39
N ASP A 372 -15.70 33.13 11.04
CA ASP A 372 -16.84 32.40 11.60
C ASP A 372 -16.57 30.87 11.69
N LEU A 373 -16.32 30.42 12.93
CA LEU A 373 -15.78 29.10 13.32
C LEU A 373 -16.64 27.90 12.89
N LYS A 374 -17.85 28.17 12.34
CA LYS A 374 -18.85 27.19 11.90
C LYS A 374 -18.75 26.79 10.42
N SER A 375 -17.90 27.45 9.62
CA SER A 375 -17.90 27.30 8.15
C SER A 375 -16.82 26.37 7.56
N ILE A 376 -15.82 25.95 8.34
CA ILE A 376 -14.74 25.06 7.86
C ILE A 376 -15.05 23.60 8.20
N ASP A 377 -15.20 22.79 7.15
CA ASP A 377 -15.34 21.32 7.14
C ASP A 377 -14.35 20.65 8.11
N VAL A 378 -14.91 20.02 9.15
CA VAL A 378 -14.22 19.32 10.25
C VAL A 378 -13.18 18.32 9.71
N SER A 379 -13.51 17.61 8.63
CA SER A 379 -12.63 16.60 8.04
C SER A 379 -11.36 17.19 7.42
N ARG A 380 -11.43 18.41 6.90
CA ARG A 380 -10.28 19.11 6.30
C ARG A 380 -9.27 19.55 7.34
N ARG A 381 -9.74 20.03 8.50
CA ARG A 381 -8.86 20.45 9.62
C ARG A 381 -8.09 19.27 10.19
N ASP A 382 -8.76 18.14 10.47
CA ASP A 382 -8.11 16.90 10.93
C ASP A 382 -7.03 16.45 9.94
N PHE A 383 -7.37 16.39 8.64
CA PHE A 383 -6.42 15.96 7.61
C PHE A 383 -5.15 16.82 7.57
N GLN A 384 -5.29 18.16 7.62
CA GLN A 384 -4.15 19.08 7.61
C GLN A 384 -3.28 18.94 8.86
N LEU A 385 -3.90 18.73 10.02
CA LEU A 385 -3.19 18.53 11.28
C LEU A 385 -2.30 17.28 11.24
N TRP A 386 -2.88 16.14 10.84
CA TRP A 386 -2.15 14.87 10.75
C TRP A 386 -1.09 14.87 9.64
N LEU A 387 -1.31 15.61 8.56
CA LEU A 387 -0.29 15.84 7.53
C LEU A 387 0.93 16.58 8.05
N ARG A 388 0.76 17.50 8.99
CA ARG A 388 1.89 18.17 9.66
C ARG A 388 2.57 17.22 10.64
N ARG A 389 1.80 16.53 11.49
CA ARG A 389 2.32 15.71 12.61
C ARG A 389 2.96 14.38 12.22
N LEU A 390 2.46 13.71 11.18
CA LEU A 390 2.97 12.38 10.80
C LEU A 390 4.29 12.46 10.02
N PRO A 391 5.28 11.60 10.32
CA PRO A 391 6.59 11.64 9.66
C PRO A 391 6.52 11.26 8.17
N LEU A 392 5.77 10.22 7.82
CA LEU A 392 5.57 9.80 6.43
C LEU A 392 4.44 10.62 5.80
N LYS A 393 4.78 11.30 4.71
CA LYS A 393 3.84 12.15 3.96
C LYS A 393 3.10 11.33 2.92
N LEU A 394 1.81 11.60 2.79
CA LEU A 394 0.96 11.00 1.77
C LEU A 394 1.26 11.65 0.42
N SER A 395 1.48 10.84 -0.61
CA SER A 395 1.58 11.30 -1.99
C SER A 395 0.83 10.37 -2.94
N SER A 396 0.40 10.92 -4.08
CA SER A 396 -0.21 10.15 -5.15
C SER A 396 0.87 9.43 -5.96
N VAL A 397 0.57 8.22 -6.40
CA VAL A 397 1.39 7.48 -7.36
C VAL A 397 0.71 7.54 -8.73
N THR A 398 1.42 8.11 -9.70
CA THR A 398 0.97 8.17 -11.09
C THR A 398 1.10 6.81 -11.75
N ARG A 399 0.38 6.61 -12.88
CA ARG A 399 0.53 5.39 -13.68
C ARG A 399 1.99 5.17 -14.11
N ARG A 400 2.71 6.24 -14.46
CA ARG A 400 4.12 6.17 -14.86
C ARG A 400 4.99 5.65 -13.73
N GLU A 401 4.88 6.25 -12.54
CA GLU A 401 5.66 5.85 -11.36
C GLU A 401 5.34 4.42 -10.92
N PHE A 402 4.07 3.98 -11.04
CA PHE A 402 3.67 2.60 -10.79
C PHE A 402 4.39 1.63 -11.74
N LEU A 403 4.32 1.90 -13.05
CA LEU A 403 4.93 1.04 -14.08
C LEU A 403 6.46 1.01 -14.00
N SER A 404 7.09 2.11 -13.62
CA SER A 404 8.55 2.19 -13.42
C SER A 404 8.98 1.81 -12.01
N GLU A 405 8.07 1.33 -11.17
CA GLU A 405 8.24 1.01 -9.74
C GLU A 405 8.98 2.09 -8.92
N GLU A 406 8.92 3.35 -9.37
CA GLU A 406 9.55 4.50 -8.70
C GLU A 406 8.89 4.76 -7.34
N TYR A 407 7.64 4.33 -7.16
CA TYR A 407 6.95 4.37 -5.88
C TYR A 407 7.59 3.50 -4.80
N LEU A 408 8.42 2.51 -5.16
CA LEU A 408 9.17 1.68 -4.21
C LEU A 408 10.45 2.37 -3.70
N ASP A 409 10.90 3.43 -4.38
CA ASP A 409 12.12 4.13 -4.00
C ASP A 409 11.86 4.89 -2.70
N CYS A 410 12.58 4.51 -1.63
CA CYS A 410 12.37 5.02 -0.29
C CYS A 410 13.67 5.62 0.26
N GLU A 411 13.72 6.95 0.35
CA GLU A 411 14.90 7.67 0.84
C GLU A 411 15.28 7.25 2.26
N SER A 412 14.29 7.01 3.13
CA SER A 412 14.49 6.52 4.51
C SER A 412 15.08 5.09 4.62
N CYS A 413 15.23 4.38 3.51
CA CYS A 413 15.84 3.05 3.46
C CYS A 413 17.21 3.08 2.83
N ASP A 414 17.38 3.91 1.81
CA ASP A 414 18.66 4.16 1.17
C ASP A 414 19.67 4.84 2.13
N GLU A 415 19.20 5.45 3.23
CA GLU A 415 20.01 6.10 4.26
C GLU A 415 20.38 5.19 5.46
N LEU A 416 19.90 3.93 5.49
CA LEU A 416 20.16 3.01 6.61
C LEU A 416 21.61 2.47 6.66
N THR A 417 22.44 2.84 5.69
CA THR A 417 23.86 2.48 5.68
C THR A 417 24.75 3.47 6.45
N ASP A 418 24.18 4.56 6.99
CA ASP A 418 24.94 5.61 7.70
C ASP A 418 24.56 5.68 9.19
N GLU A 419 25.53 5.44 10.08
CA GLU A 419 25.34 5.42 11.54
C GLU A 419 24.82 6.76 12.09
N LYS A 420 25.17 7.88 11.44
CA LYS A 420 24.67 9.22 11.84
C LYS A 420 23.16 9.39 11.60
N VAL A 421 22.60 8.69 10.61
CA VAL A 421 21.15 8.71 10.33
C VAL A 421 20.39 7.77 11.25
N LYS A 422 20.98 6.63 11.66
CA LYS A 422 20.42 5.80 12.75
C LYS A 422 20.29 6.60 14.05
N GLU A 423 21.18 7.55 14.30
CA GLU A 423 21.12 8.44 15.47
C GLU A 423 20.08 9.56 15.32
N ARG A 424 19.92 10.16 14.11
CA ARG A 424 18.83 11.09 13.80
C ARG A 424 17.45 10.45 13.86
N LEU A 425 17.28 9.27 13.28
CA LEU A 425 16.05 8.49 13.37
C LEU A 425 15.78 8.11 14.82
N ARG A 426 16.79 7.66 15.59
CA ARG A 426 16.66 7.48 17.04
C ARG A 426 16.23 8.76 17.75
N HIS A 427 16.66 9.95 17.32
CA HIS A 427 16.19 11.23 17.85
C HIS A 427 14.78 11.63 17.39
N THR A 428 14.34 11.23 16.20
CA THR A 428 12.95 11.43 15.75
C THR A 428 11.99 10.47 16.46
N TYR A 429 12.45 9.25 16.75
CA TYR A 429 11.74 8.27 17.59
C TYR A 429 11.86 8.56 19.10
N LYS A 430 12.86 9.36 19.52
CA LYS A 430 12.99 9.96 20.87
C LYS A 430 12.36 11.34 20.98
N CYS A 431 11.89 11.94 19.88
CA CYS A 431 10.99 13.08 19.98
C CYS A 431 9.75 12.47 20.62
N ASP A 432 9.62 12.74 21.91
CA ASP A 432 8.59 12.21 22.77
C ASP A 432 7.27 12.48 22.04
N ILE A 433 6.71 11.47 21.35
CA ILE A 433 5.45 11.66 20.63
C ILE A 433 4.34 12.08 21.61
N TYR A 434 4.59 11.82 22.90
CA TYR A 434 3.89 12.32 24.06
C TYR A 434 3.96 13.86 24.21
N GLN A 435 5.10 14.52 23.92
CA GLN A 435 5.22 15.99 23.90
C GLN A 435 4.38 16.66 22.80
N ILE A 436 3.99 15.94 21.74
CA ILE A 436 3.08 16.47 20.70
C ILE A 436 1.68 16.76 21.27
N PHE A 437 1.28 16.04 22.32
CA PHE A 437 -0.03 16.18 22.97
C PHE A 437 0.03 16.85 24.35
N GLU A 438 1.21 17.01 24.95
CA GLU A 438 1.37 17.66 26.26
C GLU A 438 1.46 19.20 26.18
N LYS A 439 1.70 19.78 25.01
CA LYS A 439 1.86 21.24 24.86
C LYS A 439 0.59 22.09 25.05
N ASN A 440 -0.59 21.49 25.26
CA ASN A 440 -1.85 22.20 25.45
C ASN A 440 -2.50 21.98 26.83
N LYS A 441 -1.72 21.63 27.86
CA LYS A 441 -2.18 21.53 29.27
C LYS A 441 -1.65 22.66 30.17
N ALA A 442 -1.38 23.84 29.62
CA ALA A 442 -1.05 25.04 30.40
C ALA A 442 -2.17 26.08 30.28
#